data_AF-A0A949WZ73-F1
#
_entry.id   AF-A0A949WZ73-F1
#
_cell.length_a   1.000
_cell.length_b   1.000
_cell.length_c   1.000
_cell.angle_alpha   90.00
_cell.angle_beta   90.00
_cell.angle_gamma   90.00
#
_symmetry.space_group_name_H-M   'P 1'
#
loop_
_entity.id
_entity.type
_entity.pdbx_description
1 polymer ?
#
loop_
_entity_poly.entity_id
_entity_poly.type
_entity_poly.pdbx_seq_one_letter_code
_entity_poly.pdbx_strand_id
1 'polypeptide(L)' 'MSAFLEMGGYAWYVWGSYGVTFALLLTEIIVLARRARHEAKA' A
#
# COMPACT_ATOMS: atom_id res chain seq x y z
N MET A 1 -11.36 -17.55 -14.80
CA MET A 1 -10.29 -17.37 -13.79
C MET A 1 -8.89 -17.29 -14.42
N SER A 2 -8.57 -18.05 -15.47
CA SER A 2 -7.22 -18.10 -16.06
C SER A 2 -6.83 -16.87 -16.90
N ALA A 3 -7.79 -16.21 -17.55
CA ALA A 3 -7.53 -15.05 -18.43
C ALA A 3 -6.76 -13.89 -17.77
N PHE A 4 -6.91 -13.68 -16.46
CA PHE A 4 -6.20 -12.64 -15.71
C PHE A 4 -4.73 -13.00 -15.42
N LEU A 5 -4.43 -14.30 -15.29
CA LEU A 5 -3.08 -14.83 -15.11
C LEU A 5 -2.38 -15.03 -16.46
N GLU A 6 -3.15 -15.26 -17.52
CA GLU A 6 -2.68 -15.44 -18.90
C GLU A 6 -2.40 -14.12 -19.64
N MET A 7 -2.67 -12.95 -19.03
CA MET A 7 -2.23 -11.63 -19.52
C MET A 7 -0.72 -11.41 -19.34
N GLY A 8 0.10 -12.38 -19.76
CA GLY A 8 1.50 -12.26 -20.18
C GLY A 8 2.43 -11.23 -19.50
N GLY A 9 2.29 -10.96 -18.20
CA GLY A 9 3.13 -10.01 -17.45
C GLY A 9 2.43 -8.79 -16.83
N TYR A 10 1.21 -8.43 -17.24
CA TYR A 10 0.51 -7.25 -16.69
C TYR A 10 0.00 -7.46 -15.26
N ALA A 11 -0.34 -8.70 -14.89
CA ALA A 11 -0.83 -9.00 -13.54
C ALA A 11 0.20 -8.58 -12.47
N TRP A 12 1.49 -8.78 -12.72
CA TRP A 12 2.54 -8.38 -11.77
C TRP A 12 2.65 -6.88 -11.63
N TYR A 13 2.53 -6.12 -12.73
CA TYR A 13 2.51 -4.66 -12.69
C TYR A 13 1.28 -4.14 -11.93
N VAL A 14 0.09 -4.64 -12.25
CA VAL A 14 -1.16 -4.20 -11.62
C VAL A 14 -1.15 -4.50 -10.12
N TRP A 15 -0.88 -5.75 -9.72
CA TRP A 15 -0.83 -6.13 -8.31
C TRP A 15 0.34 -5.46 -7.57
N GLY A 16 1.49 -5.27 -8.23
CA GLY A 16 2.62 -4.52 -7.70
C GLY A 16 2.27 -3.06 -7.43
N SER A 17 1.63 -2.36 -8.38
CA SER A 17 1.17 -0.98 -8.20
C SER A 17 0.16 -0.83 -7.07
N TYR A 18 -0.78 -1.77 -6.93
CA TYR A 18 -1.68 -1.80 -5.78
C TYR A 18 -0.92 -2.03 -4.46
N GLY A 19 0.05 -2.95 -4.43
CA GLY A 19 0.89 -3.20 -3.26
C GLY A 19 1.72 -1.98 -2.85
N VAL A 20 2.31 -1.27 -3.81
CA VAL A 20 3.07 -0.03 -3.57
C VAL A 20 2.15 1.06 -3.03
N THR A 21 0.98 1.26 -3.64
CA THR A 21 0.00 2.26 -3.18
C THR A 21 -0.47 1.96 -1.77
N PHE A 22 -0.79 0.69 -1.49
CA PHE A 22 -1.18 0.24 -0.17
C PHE A 22 -0.07 0.47 0.87
N ALA A 23 1.18 0.15 0.53
CA ALA A 23 2.32 0.38 1.41
C ALA A 23 2.49 1.87 1.76
N LEU A 24 2.39 2.76 0.77
CA LEU A 24 2.47 4.22 0.99
C LEU A 24 1.37 4.72 1.93
N LEU A 25 0.11 4.30 1.71
CA LEU A 25 -1.00 4.66 2.59
C LEU A 25 -0.77 4.14 4.01
N LEU A 26 -0.29 2.91 4.16
CA LEU A 26 -0.01 2.31 5.45
C LEU A 26 1.09 3.07 6.20
N THR A 27 2.16 3.46 5.48
CA THR A 27 3.23 4.30 6.03
C THR A 27 2.70 5.64 6.51
N GLU A 28 1.86 6.33 5.72
CA GLU A 28 1.27 7.61 6.10
C GLU A 28 0.43 7.48 7.38
N ILE A 29 -0.42 6.45 7.46
CA ILE A 29 -1.23 6.17 8.66
C ILE A 29 -0.33 5.92 9.87
N ILE A 30 0.73 5.13 9.73
CA ILE A 30 1.67 4.85 10.82
C ILE A 30 2.37 6.13 11.29
N VAL A 31 2.85 6.94 10.36
CA VAL A 31 3.53 8.21 10.66
C VAL A 31 2.57 9.17 11.36
N LEU A 32 1.36 9.33 10.84
CA LEU A 32 0.33 10.17 11.44
C LEU A 32 -0.06 9.68 12.84
N ALA A 33 -0.27 8.38 13.02
CA ALA A 33 -0.58 7.78 14.32
C ALA A 33 0.56 7.96 15.32
N ARG A 34 1.82 7.89 14.87
CA ARG A 34 2.99 8.18 15.73
C ARG A 34 3.03 9.65 16.13
N ARG A 35 2.73 10.57 15.20
CA ARG A 35 2.70 12.01 15.48
C ARG A 35 1.58 12.38 16.45
N ALA A 36 0.37 11.88 16.24
CA ALA A 36 -0.76 12.10 17.14
C ALA A 36 -0.46 11.62 18.57
N ARG A 37 0.24 10.48 18.72
CA ARG A 37 0.69 10.00 20.04
C ARG A 37 1.80 10.85 20.67
N HIS A 38 2.62 11.53 19.86
CA HIS A 38 3.64 12.45 20.36
C HIS A 38 3.01 13.75 20.85
N GLU A 39 2.05 14.30 20.12
CA GLU A 39 1.34 15.53 20.50
C GLU A 39 0.45 15.31 21.74
N ALA A 40 -0.18 14.14 21.88
CA ALA A 40 -0.98 13.83 23.07
C ALA A 40 -0.17 13.57 24.36
N LYS A 41 1.16 13.50 24.28
CA LYS A 41 2.06 13.28 25.41
C LYS A 41 2.85 14.53 25.84
N ALA A 42 2.73 15.63 25.11
CA ALA A 42 3.30 16.95 25.44
C ALA A 42 2.26 17.81 26.17
#